data_AF-A0A7W7RBM2-F1
#
_entry.id   AF-A0A7W7RBM2-F1
#
_cell.length_a   1.000
_cell.length_b   1.000
_cell.length_c   1.000
_cell.angle_alpha   90.00
_cell.angle_beta   90.00
_cell.angle_gamma   90.00
#
_symmetry.space_group_name_H-M   'P 1'
#
loop_
_entity.id
_entity.type
_entity.pdbx_description
1 polymer ?
#
loop_
_entity_poly.entity_id
_entity_poly.type
_entity_poly.pdbx_seq_one_letter_code
_entity_poly.pdbx_strand_id
1 'polypeptide(L)'
;MPAGDREAELLGPDYYFEHHLKVLLAPGERAVLVRAVAGHTAHVSWNARRTDPTGRRQQFVTQRCHGVGRHTAERRLAALTETLVAAGHPPIAVEREFVVYDSNLAVDDGWIDGWTTEEPTP
;
A
#
# COMPACT_ATOMS: atom_id res chain seq x y z
N MET A 1 -7.95 6.61 15.74
CA MET A 1 -8.10 6.48 14.28
C MET A 1 -9.58 6.49 13.93
N PRO A 2 -9.99 7.09 12.80
CA PRO A 2 -11.39 7.20 12.41
C PRO A 2 -11.99 5.81 12.13
N ALA A 3 -13.18 5.53 12.64
CA ALA A 3 -13.87 4.26 12.39
C ALA A 3 -14.45 4.22 10.97
N GLY A 4 -15.11 5.30 10.55
CA GLY A 4 -15.78 5.43 9.26
C GLY A 4 -15.22 6.53 8.36
N ASP A 5 -15.62 6.51 7.08
CA ASP A 5 -15.07 7.40 6.05
C ASP A 5 -15.38 8.88 6.33
N ARG A 6 -16.59 9.19 6.83
CA ARG A 6 -16.95 10.55 7.25
C ARG A 6 -16.04 11.11 8.34
N GLU A 7 -15.62 10.28 9.29
CA GLU A 7 -14.70 10.71 10.35
C GLU A 7 -13.28 10.92 9.79
N ALA A 8 -12.88 10.11 8.80
CA ALA A 8 -11.59 10.26 8.13
C ALA A 8 -11.53 11.53 7.29
N GLU A 9 -12.60 11.86 6.56
CA GLU A 9 -12.71 13.10 5.79
C GLU A 9 -12.50 14.35 6.67
N LEU A 10 -13.06 14.34 7.89
CA LEU A 10 -12.92 15.46 8.84
C LEU A 10 -11.51 15.63 9.40
N LEU A 11 -10.70 14.57 9.42
CA LEU A 11 -9.30 14.65 9.87
C LEU A 11 -8.39 15.28 8.82
N GLY A 12 -8.76 15.17 7.54
CA GLY A 12 -7.98 15.70 6.42
C GLY A 12 -7.03 14.68 5.78
N PRO A 13 -6.41 15.06 4.65
CA PRO A 13 -5.70 14.13 3.76
C PRO A 13 -4.38 13.57 4.30
N ASP A 14 -3.79 14.24 5.29
CA ASP A 14 -2.51 13.85 5.92
C ASP A 14 -2.64 12.60 6.79
N TYR A 15 -3.88 12.20 7.11
CA TYR A 15 -4.18 11.02 7.91
C TYR A 15 -4.64 9.86 7.04
N TYR A 16 -3.99 8.70 7.19
CA TYR A 16 -4.33 7.54 6.38
C TYR A 16 -4.03 6.23 7.10
N PHE A 17 -4.66 5.15 6.64
CA PHE A 17 -4.29 3.80 7.04
C PHE A 17 -3.20 3.26 6.12
N GLU A 18 -2.17 2.65 6.70
CA GLU A 18 -1.10 1.98 5.97
C GLU A 18 -1.08 0.50 6.34
N HIS A 19 -0.93 -0.37 5.34
CA HIS A 19 -0.78 -1.80 5.55
C HIS A 19 0.52 -2.28 4.93
N HIS A 20 1.28 -3.06 5.69
CA HIS A 20 2.53 -3.65 5.26
C HIS A 20 2.39 -5.16 5.16
N LEU A 21 2.41 -5.69 3.94
CA LEU A 21 2.34 -7.12 3.68
C LEU A 21 3.73 -7.64 3.30
N LYS A 22 4.11 -8.78 3.87
CA LYS A 22 5.32 -9.52 3.49
C LYS A 22 4.88 -10.71 2.64
N VAL A 23 5.56 -10.93 1.51
CA VAL A 23 5.33 -12.09 0.62
C VAL A 23 6.66 -12.77 0.33
N LEU A 24 6.64 -14.09 0.14
CA LEU A 24 7.76 -14.84 -0.42
C LEU A 24 7.56 -14.98 -1.93
N LEU A 25 8.61 -14.67 -2.67
CA LEU A 25 8.56 -14.60 -4.12
C LEU A 25 9.63 -15.51 -4.72
N ALA A 26 9.26 -16.36 -5.67
CA ALA A 26 10.24 -17.15 -6.41
C ALA A 26 11.03 -16.25 -7.39
N PRO A 27 12.22 -16.68 -7.83
CA PRO A 27 12.97 -15.95 -8.86
C PRO A 27 12.09 -15.69 -10.11
N GLY A 28 12.08 -14.44 -10.60
CA GLY A 28 11.35 -14.05 -11.81
C GLY A 28 9.88 -13.62 -11.61
N GLU A 29 9.29 -13.81 -10.43
CA GLU A 29 7.86 -13.55 -10.23
C GLU A 29 7.52 -12.08 -9.90
N ARG A 30 8.52 -11.18 -9.81
CA ARG A 30 8.29 -9.79 -9.36
C ARG A 30 7.29 -9.05 -10.24
N ALA A 31 7.37 -9.24 -11.56
CA ALA A 31 6.45 -8.58 -12.47
C ALA A 31 5.00 -9.06 -12.29
N VAL A 32 4.79 -10.32 -11.89
CA VAL A 32 3.47 -10.87 -11.56
C VAL A 32 2.93 -10.20 -10.30
N LEU A 33 3.75 -10.13 -9.25
CA LEU A 33 3.41 -9.45 -8.00
C LEU A 33 3.05 -7.97 -8.23
N VAL A 34 3.83 -7.24 -9.01
CA VAL A 34 3.57 -5.82 -9.34
C VAL A 34 2.22 -5.66 -10.06
N ARG A 35 1.91 -6.53 -11.02
CA ARG A 35 0.61 -6.51 -11.69
C ARG A 35 -0.53 -6.86 -10.75
N ALA A 36 -0.33 -7.81 -9.84
CA ALA A 36 -1.37 -8.24 -8.89
C ALA A 36 -1.76 -7.12 -7.91
N VAL A 37 -0.81 -6.27 -7.50
CA VAL A 37 -1.10 -5.18 -6.55
C VAL A 37 -1.59 -3.89 -7.24
N ALA A 38 -1.51 -3.83 -8.58
CA ALA A 38 -1.97 -2.68 -9.34
C ALA A 38 -3.48 -2.43 -9.09
N GLY A 39 -3.85 -1.17 -8.82
CA GLY A 39 -5.23 -0.80 -8.52
C GLY A 39 -5.63 -0.92 -7.04
N HIS A 40 -4.79 -1.48 -6.17
CA HIS A 40 -5.05 -1.58 -4.74
C HIS A 40 -4.46 -0.45 -3.90
N THR A 41 -4.09 0.68 -4.52
CA THR A 41 -3.30 1.76 -3.88
C THR A 41 -2.10 1.20 -3.10
N ALA A 42 -1.45 0.20 -3.71
CA ALA A 42 -0.41 -0.61 -3.10
C ALA A 42 0.81 -0.73 -4.01
N HIS A 43 1.99 -0.79 -3.39
CA HIS A 43 3.27 -0.73 -4.09
C HIS A 43 4.24 -1.78 -3.57
N VAL A 44 4.98 -2.40 -4.48
CA VAL A 44 6.01 -3.39 -4.13
C VAL A 44 7.33 -2.68 -3.90
N SER A 45 7.91 -2.80 -2.70
CA SER A 45 9.23 -2.27 -2.40
C SER A 45 10.27 -2.76 -3.41
N TRP A 46 11.21 -1.89 -3.79
CA TRP A 46 12.33 -2.24 -4.67
C TRP A 46 13.31 -3.20 -4.01
N ASN A 47 13.47 -3.13 -2.68
CA ASN A 47 14.46 -3.90 -1.95
C ASN A 47 13.86 -5.18 -1.37
N ALA A 48 14.39 -6.33 -1.79
CA ALA A 48 14.17 -7.58 -1.08
C ALA A 48 14.92 -7.54 0.25
N ARG A 49 14.27 -7.86 1.38
CA ARG A 49 14.96 -7.83 2.69
C ARG A 49 15.80 -9.09 2.96
N ARG A 50 15.36 -10.25 2.48
CA ARG A 50 15.97 -11.55 2.77
C ARG A 50 15.79 -12.49 1.58
N THR A 51 16.76 -13.37 1.38
CA THR A 51 16.69 -14.47 0.40
C THR A 51 16.91 -15.78 1.15
N ASP A 52 16.07 -16.78 0.93
CA ASP A 52 16.25 -18.11 1.52
C ASP A 52 17.21 -19.00 0.68
N PRO A 53 17.66 -20.16 1.19
CA PRO A 53 18.57 -21.06 0.46
C PRO A 53 17.98 -21.60 -0.86
N THR A 54 16.67 -21.51 -1.06
CA THR A 54 15.98 -21.91 -2.30
C THR A 54 15.90 -20.77 -3.31
N GLY A 55 16.45 -19.60 -2.99
CA GLY A 55 16.47 -18.41 -3.84
C GLY A 55 15.19 -17.57 -3.77
N ARG A 56 14.23 -17.91 -2.88
CA ARG A 56 13.02 -17.11 -2.70
C ARG A 56 13.34 -15.83 -1.96
N ARG A 57 12.76 -14.72 -2.42
CA ARG A 57 13.00 -13.38 -1.89
C ARG A 57 11.79 -12.91 -1.11
N GLN A 58 12.03 -12.40 0.09
CA GLN A 58 11.01 -11.67 0.82
C GLN A 58 10.84 -10.28 0.19
N GLN A 59 9.63 -9.98 -0.27
CA GLN A 59 9.22 -8.68 -0.79
C GLN A 59 8.22 -8.02 0.17
N PHE A 60 8.14 -6.70 0.11
CA PHE A 60 7.18 -5.90 0.84
C PHE A 60 6.18 -5.29 -0.12
N VAL A 61 4.91 -5.31 0.27
CA VAL A 61 3.83 -4.57 -0.37
C VAL A 61 3.27 -3.58 0.64
N THR A 62 3.31 -2.30 0.32
CA THR A 62 2.75 -1.22 1.15
C THR A 62 1.47 -0.72 0.51
N GLN A 63 0.34 -0.78 1.21
CA GLN A 63 -0.94 -0.23 0.79
C GLN A 63 -1.26 1.01 1.61
N ARG A 64 -1.59 2.12 0.96
CA ARG A 64 -2.05 3.35 1.62
C ARG A 64 -3.52 3.60 1.32
N CYS A 65 -4.27 3.94 2.36
CA CYS A 65 -5.71 4.16 2.32
C CYS A 65 -6.03 5.55 2.88
N HIS A 66 -5.93 6.57 2.02
CA HIS A 66 -6.26 7.96 2.36
C HIS A 66 -7.77 8.20 2.36
N GLY A 67 -8.22 9.14 3.19
CA GLY A 67 -9.60 9.65 3.21
C GLY A 67 -10.66 8.61 3.57
N VAL A 68 -10.27 7.47 4.14
CA VAL A 68 -11.19 6.39 4.51
C VAL A 68 -11.03 6.00 5.96
N GLY A 69 -12.10 5.52 6.58
CA GLY A 69 -12.12 4.98 7.92
C GLY A 69 -11.60 3.55 7.98
N ARG A 70 -11.34 3.08 9.20
CA ARG A 70 -10.82 1.74 9.49
C ARG A 70 -11.65 0.64 8.83
N HIS A 71 -12.97 0.74 8.80
CA HIS A 71 -13.82 -0.28 8.17
C HIS A 71 -13.55 -0.41 6.67
N THR A 72 -13.34 0.69 5.97
CA THR A 72 -13.04 0.70 4.53
C THR A 72 -11.60 0.29 4.27
N ALA A 73 -10.66 0.71 5.12
CA ALA A 73 -9.27 0.25 5.05
C ALA A 73 -9.16 -1.28 5.18
N GLU A 74 -9.85 -1.90 6.14
CA GLU A 74 -9.83 -3.37 6.30
C GLU A 74 -10.46 -4.10 5.10
N ARG A 75 -11.52 -3.56 4.49
CA ARG A 75 -12.09 -4.14 3.25
C ARG A 75 -11.09 -4.08 2.10
N ARG A 76 -10.36 -2.97 1.96
CA ARG A 76 -9.31 -2.82 0.94
C ARG A 76 -8.13 -3.76 1.17
N LEU A 77 -7.76 -3.99 2.43
CA LEU A 77 -6.74 -4.97 2.80
C LEU A 77 -7.17 -6.42 2.49
N ALA A 78 -8.42 -6.75 2.80
CA ALA A 78 -8.99 -8.06 2.47
C ALA A 78 -8.95 -8.31 0.95
N ALA A 79 -9.42 -7.34 0.15
CA ALA A 79 -9.39 -7.43 -1.31
C ALA A 79 -7.96 -7.57 -1.88
N LEU A 80 -6.99 -6.85 -1.32
CA LEU A 80 -5.58 -6.99 -1.70
C LEU A 80 -5.05 -8.39 -1.35
N THR A 81 -5.39 -8.90 -0.16
CA THR A 81 -4.97 -10.23 0.30
C THR A 81 -5.53 -11.34 -0.59
N GLU A 82 -6.81 -11.27 -0.93
CA GLU A 82 -7.46 -12.21 -1.86
C GLU A 82 -6.79 -12.20 -3.24
N THR A 83 -6.49 -11.01 -3.76
CA THR A 83 -5.82 -10.85 -5.06
C THR A 83 -4.40 -11.44 -5.03
N LEU A 84 -3.66 -11.23 -3.96
CA LEU A 84 -2.33 -11.81 -3.76
C LEU A 84 -2.38 -13.35 -3.66
N VAL A 85 -3.36 -13.89 -2.95
CA VAL A 85 -3.56 -15.34 -2.87
C VAL A 85 -3.90 -15.93 -4.25
N ALA A 86 -4.83 -15.31 -4.98
CA ALA A 86 -5.21 -15.74 -6.32
C ALA A 86 -4.03 -15.68 -7.31
N ALA A 87 -3.10 -14.73 -7.12
CA ALA A 87 -1.86 -14.62 -7.89
C ALA A 87 -0.74 -15.59 -7.45
N GLY A 88 -0.95 -16.41 -6.42
CA GLY A 88 0.06 -17.35 -5.91
C GLY A 88 1.08 -16.73 -4.96
N HIS A 89 0.80 -15.56 -4.39
CA HIS A 89 1.69 -14.81 -3.49
C HIS A 89 1.03 -14.56 -2.12
N PRO A 90 0.61 -15.60 -1.38
CA PRO A 90 -0.05 -15.41 -0.09
C PRO A 90 0.83 -14.61 0.88
N PRO A 91 0.28 -13.58 1.55
CA PRO A 91 1.02 -12.86 2.59
C PRO A 91 1.46 -13.78 3.73
N ILE A 92 2.73 -13.70 4.10
CA ILE A 92 3.30 -14.43 5.25
C ILE A 92 3.22 -13.61 6.54
N ALA A 93 3.00 -12.31 6.43
CA ALA A 93 2.75 -11.40 7.54
C ALA A 93 2.04 -10.14 7.03
N VAL A 94 1.23 -9.53 7.90
CA VAL A 94 0.50 -8.29 7.63
C VAL A 94 0.56 -7.40 8.88
N GLU A 95 1.05 -6.18 8.73
CA GLU A 95 1.04 -5.13 9.74
C GLU A 95 0.06 -4.02 9.31
N ARG A 96 -0.59 -3.36 10.28
CA ARG A 96 -1.61 -2.33 10.06
C ARG A 96 -1.30 -1.13 10.94
N GLU A 97 -1.27 0.05 10.33
CA GLU A 97 -0.89 1.29 10.99
C GLU A 97 -1.88 2.39 10.62
N PHE A 98 -2.05 3.35 11.53
CA PHE A 98 -2.73 4.61 11.24
C PHE A 98 -1.70 5.72 11.33
N VAL A 99 -1.42 6.36 10.20
CA VAL A 99 -0.41 7.41 10.09
C VAL A 99 -1.02 8.73 10.52
N VAL A 100 -0.36 9.35 11.50
CA VAL A 100 -0.76 10.62 12.15
C VAL A 100 0.25 11.74 11.82
N TYR A 101 1.47 11.37 11.41
CA TYR A 101 2.53 12.26 10.99
C TYR A 101 3.46 11.47 10.07
N ASP A 102 3.59 11.87 8.81
CA ASP A 102 4.56 11.30 7.88
C ASP A 102 5.83 12.18 7.87
N SER A 103 6.92 11.67 8.44
CA SER A 103 8.22 12.35 8.44
C SER A 103 9.01 12.14 7.13
N ASN A 104 8.45 11.42 6.15
CA ASN A 104 9.21 10.86 5.04
C ASN A 104 8.60 11.12 3.65
N LEU A 105 7.93 12.27 3.47
CA LEU A 105 7.40 12.76 2.18
C LEU A 105 8.45 12.78 1.04
N ALA A 106 9.75 12.82 1.37
CA ALA A 106 10.85 12.93 0.41
C ALA A 106 11.25 11.60 -0.29
N VAL A 107 10.64 10.46 0.05
CA VAL A 107 10.89 9.17 -0.65
C VAL A 107 9.94 8.95 -1.83
N ASP A 108 8.98 9.86 -2.02
CA ASP A 108 7.90 9.76 -3.02
C ASP A 108 8.07 10.71 -4.22
N ASP A 109 9.26 11.27 -4.48
CA ASP A 109 9.48 12.11 -5.66
C ASP A 109 9.35 11.24 -6.95
N GLY A 110 8.19 11.38 -7.62
CA GLY A 110 7.72 10.54 -8.75
C GLY A 110 6.40 9.78 -8.52
N TRP A 111 5.71 9.97 -7.39
CA TRP A 111 4.56 9.14 -6.97
C TRP A 111 3.16 9.75 -7.18
N ILE A 112 3.04 10.96 -7.70
CA ILE A 112 1.76 11.58 -8.06
C ILE A 112 1.92 12.30 -9.40
N ASP A 113 1.39 11.73 -10.49
CA ASP A 113 1.09 12.53 -11.68
C ASP A 113 -0.06 13.48 -11.33
N GLY A 114 0.18 14.76 -11.58
CA GLY A 114 -0.49 15.88 -10.93
C GLY A 114 -1.99 15.99 -11.19
N TRP A 115 -2.72 16.32 -10.13
CA TRP A 115 -3.92 17.12 -10.27
C TRP A 115 -3.48 18.58 -10.21
N THR A 116 -3.19 19.16 -11.38
CA THR A 116 -3.04 20.61 -11.51
C THR A 116 -4.43 21.22 -11.34
N THR A 117 -4.71 21.76 -10.15
CA THR A 117 -5.73 22.79 -10.03
C THR A 117 -5.07 24.09 -10.45
N GLU A 118 -5.24 24.49 -11.71
CA GLU A 118 -5.03 25.89 -12.10
C GLU A 118 -6.10 26.75 -11.41
N GLU A 119 -5.66 27.63 -10.51
CA GLU A 119 -6.47 28.76 -10.07
C GLU A 119 -6.31 29.91 -11.08
N PRO A 120 -7.40 30.58 -11.50
CA PRO A 120 -7.32 31.72 -12.41
C PRO A 120 -6.78 32.95 -11.67
N THR A 121 -5.78 33.61 -12.26
CA THR A 121 -5.29 34.92 -11.79
C THR A 121 -6.27 36.02 -12.27
N PRO A 122 -6.60 37.02 -11.43
CA PRO A 122 -7.51 38.12 -11.80
C PRO A 122 -6.95 39.06 -12.88
#